data_AF-A0A968LH84-F1
#
_entry.id   AF-A0A968LH84-F1
#
_cell.length_a   1.000
_cell.length_b   1.000
_cell.length_c   1.000
_cell.angle_alpha   90.00
_cell.angle_beta   90.00
_cell.angle_gamma   90.00
#
_symmetry.space_group_name_H-M   'P 1'
#
loop_
_entity.id
_entity.type
_entity.pdbx_description
1 polymer ?
#
loop_
_entity_poly.entity_id
_entity_poly.type
_entity_poly.pdbx_seq_one_letter_code
_entity_poly.pdbx_strand_id
1 'polypeptide(L)'
;MQNPYVACVSPNLQITGAGPGVNNPSIINIPVAGSVTDVNVYINCLHTWVGDLDFTLSHAGVSRVIVDQPGVPATTYGCSGDNIDATLDDAAATAVEGVCSVNAPAIGSPPAYRPNNLLNGFNGTQMMGNWNLVIDDGFSAGDNGTLLQWCVEIAWQ
;
A
#
# COMPACT_ATOMS: atom_id res chain seq x y z
N MET A 1 -6.43 -15.68 20.37
CA MET A 1 -6.00 -14.50 19.59
C MET A 1 -6.73 -14.55 18.25
N GLN A 2 -7.04 -13.40 17.66
CA GLN A 2 -7.76 -13.37 16.37
C GLN A 2 -6.82 -13.83 15.25
N ASN A 3 -7.35 -14.64 14.34
CA ASN A 3 -6.68 -15.07 13.12
C ASN A 3 -7.75 -14.97 12.00
N PRO A 4 -7.62 -14.01 11.06
CA PRO A 4 -6.47 -13.13 10.87
C PRO A 4 -6.33 -12.06 11.97
N TYR A 5 -5.10 -11.60 12.19
CA TYR A 5 -4.78 -10.45 13.03
C TYR A 5 -4.84 -9.19 12.18
N VAL A 6 -5.63 -8.19 12.60
CA VAL A 6 -5.76 -6.92 11.89
C VAL A 6 -5.24 -5.80 12.78
N ALA A 7 -4.37 -4.96 12.21
CA ALA A 7 -3.92 -3.73 12.84
C ALA A 7 -3.98 -2.57 11.83
N CYS A 8 -4.36 -1.40 12.31
CA CYS A 8 -4.52 -0.19 11.52
C CYS A 8 -3.87 1.00 12.21
N VAL A 9 -3.44 1.99 11.42
CA VAL A 9 -3.02 3.30 11.92
C VAL A 9 -3.54 4.39 11.00
N SER A 10 -3.88 5.55 11.58
CA SER A 10 -4.32 6.74 10.87
C SER A 10 -3.34 7.89 11.09
N PRO A 11 -2.21 7.90 10.36
CA PRO A 11 -1.10 8.80 10.68
C PRO A 11 -1.36 10.25 10.26
N ASN A 12 -2.32 10.50 9.36
CA ASN A 12 -2.47 11.79 8.67
C ASN A 12 -1.14 12.28 8.08
N LEU A 13 -0.38 11.34 7.52
CA LEU A 13 0.96 11.56 7.04
C LEU A 13 0.90 12.29 5.70
N GLN A 14 1.58 13.44 5.59
CA GLN A 14 1.67 14.17 4.33
C GLN A 14 2.45 13.34 3.30
N ILE A 15 1.89 13.26 2.09
CA ILE A 15 2.55 12.71 0.91
C ILE A 15 3.05 13.92 0.14
N THR A 16 4.35 13.98 -0.11
CA THR A 16 4.99 15.10 -0.79
C THR A 16 5.96 14.56 -1.83
N GLY A 17 6.06 15.18 -3.00
CA GLY A 17 6.92 14.70 -4.08
C GLY A 17 8.44 14.80 -3.86
N ALA A 18 8.94 14.81 -2.63
CA ALA A 18 10.37 14.92 -2.34
C ALA A 18 11.21 13.67 -2.71
N GLY A 19 10.65 12.70 -3.45
CA GLY A 19 11.28 11.41 -3.76
C GLY A 19 11.26 10.43 -2.58
N PRO A 20 11.74 9.18 -2.76
CA PRO A 20 11.27 8.04 -1.98
C PRO A 20 11.38 8.29 -0.49
N GLY A 21 10.21 8.30 0.16
CA GLY A 21 9.97 8.62 1.56
C GLY A 21 10.60 7.65 2.57
N VAL A 22 11.74 7.02 2.24
CA VAL A 22 12.51 6.09 3.07
C VAL A 22 12.80 6.69 4.46
N ASN A 23 12.86 8.02 4.56
CA ASN A 23 13.12 8.73 5.81
C ASN A 23 11.88 8.98 6.68
N ASN A 24 10.66 8.67 6.22
CA ASN A 24 9.42 8.95 6.95
C ASN A 24 8.34 7.87 6.80
N PRO A 25 8.62 6.60 7.16
CA PRO A 25 7.63 5.53 7.09
C PRO A 25 6.50 5.72 8.11
N SER A 26 5.27 5.33 7.73
CA SER A 26 4.24 5.02 8.72
C SER A 26 4.47 3.62 9.27
N ILE A 27 4.34 3.44 10.58
CA ILE A 27 4.67 2.18 11.26
C ILE A 27 3.46 1.59 11.97
N ILE A 28 3.23 0.29 11.79
CA ILE A 28 2.37 -0.54 12.63
C ILE A 28 3.29 -1.50 13.41
N ASN A 29 3.24 -1.46 14.74
CA ASN A 29 3.94 -2.42 15.59
C ASN A 29 3.00 -3.57 15.96
N ILE A 30 3.41 -4.80 15.66
CA ILE A 30 2.68 -6.02 16.04
C ILE A 30 3.41 -6.68 17.21
N PRO A 31 2.81 -6.74 18.42
CA PRO A 31 3.46 -7.29 19.61
C PRO A 31 3.28 -8.82 19.75
N VAL A 32 2.58 -9.45 18.82
CA VAL A 32 2.24 -10.88 18.85
C VAL A 32 3.16 -11.64 17.92
N ALA A 33 3.65 -12.79 18.37
CA ALA A 33 4.45 -13.71 17.56
C ALA A 33 3.59 -14.75 16.84
N GLY A 34 4.01 -15.11 15.64
CA GLY A 34 3.36 -16.05 14.74
C GLY A 34 4.11 -16.12 13.41
N SER A 35 3.97 -17.22 12.68
CA SER A 35 4.49 -17.33 11.32
C SER A 35 3.43 -16.88 10.33
N VAL A 36 3.75 -15.89 9.49
CA VAL A 36 2.83 -15.34 8.48
C VAL A 36 2.47 -16.42 7.46
N THR A 37 1.17 -16.56 7.16
CA THR A 37 0.66 -17.44 6.10
C THR A 37 -0.04 -16.68 4.99
N ASP A 38 -0.53 -15.46 5.26
CA ASP A 38 -1.15 -14.57 4.28
C ASP A 38 -1.10 -13.11 4.78
N VAL A 39 -1.05 -12.16 3.85
CA VAL A 39 -1.05 -10.72 4.16
C VAL A 39 -1.95 -9.98 3.17
N ASN A 40 -2.87 -9.18 3.70
CA ASN A 40 -3.62 -8.17 2.95
C ASN A 40 -3.29 -6.78 3.48
N VAL A 41 -3.29 -5.77 2.60
CA VAL A 41 -3.00 -4.37 2.95
C VAL A 41 -4.15 -3.49 2.51
N TYR A 42 -4.74 -2.75 3.44
CA TYR A 42 -5.69 -1.70 3.12
C TYR A 42 -5.00 -0.33 3.11
N ILE A 43 -5.28 0.51 2.13
CA ILE A 43 -4.73 1.87 1.97
C ILE A 43 -5.87 2.85 1.73
N ASN A 44 -5.87 3.95 2.47
CA ASN A 44 -6.72 5.11 2.26
C ASN A 44 -5.87 6.38 2.23
N CYS A 45 -5.76 7.02 1.07
CA CYS A 45 -5.05 8.27 0.91
C CYS A 45 -5.80 9.25 0.00
N LEU A 46 -5.58 10.54 0.28
CA LEU A 46 -5.91 11.64 -0.62
C LEU A 46 -4.71 11.94 -1.50
N HIS A 47 -4.90 12.10 -2.81
CA HIS A 47 -3.88 12.54 -3.77
C HIS A 47 -4.59 12.96 -5.06
N THR A 48 -4.12 14.02 -5.73
CA THR A 48 -4.75 14.52 -6.97
C THR A 48 -4.30 13.78 -8.23
N TRP A 49 -3.32 12.89 -8.09
CA TRP A 49 -2.83 12.08 -9.20
C TRP A 49 -2.24 10.76 -8.71
N VAL A 50 -3.03 9.68 -8.69
CA VAL A 50 -2.56 8.41 -8.10
C VAL A 50 -1.44 7.75 -8.92
N GLY A 51 -1.32 8.09 -10.20
CA GLY A 51 -0.25 7.62 -11.09
C GLY A 51 1.16 8.05 -10.69
N ASP A 52 1.30 8.98 -9.74
CA ASP A 52 2.61 9.40 -9.22
C ASP A 52 3.04 8.57 -7.99
N LEU A 53 2.15 7.75 -7.45
CA LEU A 53 2.35 7.13 -6.13
C LEU A 53 3.03 5.76 -6.20
N ASP A 54 4.04 5.59 -5.36
CA ASP A 54 4.61 4.29 -5.02
C ASP A 54 4.39 3.96 -3.55
N PHE A 55 3.94 2.75 -3.26
CA PHE A 55 3.80 2.24 -1.89
C PHE A 55 4.70 1.04 -1.68
N THR A 56 5.57 1.11 -0.67
CA THR A 56 6.47 0.01 -0.30
C THR A 56 6.17 -0.48 1.11
N LEU A 57 5.83 -1.76 1.25
CA LEU A 57 5.69 -2.43 2.54
C LEU A 57 6.98 -3.18 2.89
N SER A 58 7.49 -2.96 4.10
CA SER A 58 8.68 -3.63 4.62
C SER A 58 8.46 -4.24 6.00
N HIS A 59 8.86 -5.50 6.15
CA HIS A 59 8.82 -6.24 7.42
C HIS A 59 9.87 -7.36 7.44
N ALA A 60 10.51 -7.57 8.60
CA ALA A 60 11.44 -8.68 8.83
C ALA A 60 12.53 -8.89 7.74
N GLY A 61 13.01 -7.81 7.12
CA GLY A 61 14.01 -7.85 6.04
C GLY A 61 13.44 -8.14 4.65
N VAL A 62 12.13 -8.35 4.53
CA VAL A 62 11.41 -8.42 3.26
C VAL A 62 10.86 -7.04 2.91
N SER A 63 11.02 -6.63 1.66
CA SER A 63 10.47 -5.40 1.09
C SER A 63 9.68 -5.71 -0.19
N ARG A 64 8.53 -5.07 -0.36
CA ARG A 64 7.62 -5.25 -1.50
C ARG A 64 7.07 -3.91 -1.93
N VAL A 65 7.24 -3.55 -3.21
CA VAL A 65 6.53 -2.44 -3.84
C VAL A 65 5.13 -2.94 -4.20
N ILE A 66 4.13 -2.51 -3.44
CA ILE A 66 2.76 -3.04 -3.52
C ILE A 66 1.87 -2.23 -4.46
N VAL A 67 2.23 -0.97 -4.69
CA VAL A 67 1.70 -0.07 -5.73
C VAL A 67 2.90 0.62 -6.37
N ASP A 68 2.97 0.65 -7.69
CA ASP A 68 4.07 1.24 -8.47
C ASP A 68 3.48 2.09 -9.60
N GLN A 69 3.38 3.41 -9.42
CA GLN A 69 2.84 4.39 -10.38
C GLN A 69 1.69 3.85 -11.29
N PRO A 70 0.50 3.57 -10.75
CA PRO A 70 -0.59 2.91 -11.46
C PRO A 70 -0.85 3.50 -12.85
N GLY A 71 -0.80 2.68 -13.88
CA GLY A 71 -1.01 3.07 -15.28
C GLY A 71 0.29 3.28 -16.07
N VAL A 72 1.46 3.09 -15.45
CA VAL A 72 2.78 3.15 -16.10
C VAL A 72 3.27 1.72 -16.37
N PRO A 73 3.80 1.39 -17.57
CA PRO A 73 4.13 2.28 -18.68
C PRO A 73 3.02 2.40 -19.74
N ALA A 74 1.78 1.96 -19.44
CA ALA A 74 0.68 2.01 -20.40
C ALA A 74 0.37 3.46 -20.85
N THR A 75 0.62 4.42 -19.97
CA THR A 75 0.60 5.85 -20.22
C THR A 75 1.90 6.49 -19.73
N THR A 76 2.19 7.71 -20.18
CA THR A 76 3.43 8.42 -19.80
C THR A 76 3.43 8.88 -18.34
N TYR A 77 2.25 9.13 -17.77
CA TYR A 77 2.10 9.76 -16.45
C TYR A 77 1.21 8.94 -15.51
N GLY A 78 0.92 7.69 -15.82
CA GLY A 78 0.02 6.87 -15.02
C GLY A 78 -1.42 7.39 -14.98
N CYS A 79 -2.13 6.98 -13.95
CA CYS A 79 -3.53 7.26 -13.70
C CYS A 79 -3.71 8.67 -13.13
N SER A 80 -4.33 9.54 -13.93
CA SER A 80 -4.68 10.92 -13.56
C SER A 80 -5.88 11.08 -12.61
N GLY A 81 -6.35 9.99 -12.02
CA GLY A 81 -7.48 10.02 -11.11
C GLY A 81 -7.07 10.34 -9.67
N ASP A 82 -8.04 10.80 -8.88
CA ASP A 82 -7.84 11.18 -7.48
C ASP A 82 -8.03 10.00 -6.52
N ASN A 83 -7.20 9.96 -5.48
CA ASN A 83 -7.34 9.16 -4.25
C ASN A 83 -7.27 7.63 -4.41
N ILE A 84 -6.82 6.96 -3.34
CA ILE A 84 -6.85 5.51 -3.19
C ILE A 84 -7.65 5.17 -1.95
N ASP A 85 -8.60 4.24 -2.06
CA ASP A 85 -9.33 3.63 -0.95
C ASP A 85 -9.53 2.14 -1.28
N ALA A 86 -8.47 1.35 -1.12
CA ALA A 86 -8.39 0.02 -1.70
C ALA A 86 -7.65 -1.00 -0.81
N THR A 87 -8.02 -2.26 -1.01
CA THR A 87 -7.35 -3.43 -0.42
C THR A 87 -6.51 -4.13 -1.48
N LEU A 88 -5.26 -4.43 -1.10
CA LEU A 88 -4.33 -5.24 -1.86
C LEU A 88 -4.26 -6.65 -1.29
N ASP A 89 -4.43 -7.64 -2.17
CA ASP A 89 -4.49 -9.07 -1.87
C ASP A 89 -3.95 -9.85 -3.07
N ASP A 90 -3.02 -10.77 -2.84
CA ASP A 90 -2.42 -11.59 -3.90
C ASP A 90 -3.42 -12.52 -4.59
N ALA A 91 -4.48 -12.91 -3.90
CA ALA A 91 -5.56 -13.75 -4.42
C ALA A 91 -6.52 -12.97 -5.34
N ALA A 92 -6.41 -11.64 -5.40
CA ALA A 92 -7.25 -10.83 -6.26
C ALA A 92 -6.98 -11.08 -7.76
N ALA A 93 -8.05 -11.08 -8.56
CA ALA A 93 -7.98 -11.38 -9.99
C ALA A 93 -7.37 -10.22 -10.82
N THR A 94 -7.65 -8.98 -10.42
CA THR A 94 -7.24 -7.77 -11.16
C THR A 94 -6.00 -7.16 -10.55
N ALA A 95 -4.97 -6.86 -11.36
CA ALA A 95 -3.79 -6.14 -10.90
C ALA A 95 -4.11 -4.67 -10.65
N VAL A 96 -3.53 -4.08 -9.59
CA VAL A 96 -3.68 -2.66 -9.26
C VAL A 96 -3.16 -1.73 -10.37
N GLU A 97 -2.11 -2.17 -11.09
CA GLU A 97 -1.45 -1.45 -12.18
C GLU A 97 -2.39 -0.89 -13.25
N GLY A 98 -3.48 -1.61 -13.56
CA GLY A 98 -4.42 -1.22 -14.61
C GLY A 98 -5.65 -0.45 -14.12
N VAL A 99 -5.74 -0.17 -12.82
CA VAL A 99 -6.95 0.40 -12.21
C VAL A 99 -6.90 1.92 -12.28
N CYS A 100 -7.85 2.52 -12.99
CA CYS A 100 -7.98 3.96 -13.05
C CYS A 100 -9.42 4.38 -13.33
N SER A 101 -10.16 4.75 -12.30
CA SER A 101 -11.48 5.38 -12.41
C SER A 101 -11.36 6.89 -12.62
N VAL A 102 -12.25 7.44 -13.45
CA VAL A 102 -12.40 8.89 -13.61
C VAL A 102 -13.12 9.57 -12.44
N ASN A 103 -13.79 8.78 -11.59
CA ASN A 103 -14.40 9.24 -10.36
C ASN A 103 -13.56 8.79 -9.17
N ALA A 104 -13.39 9.67 -8.18
CA ALA A 104 -12.71 9.33 -6.95
C ALA A 104 -13.50 8.29 -6.11
N PRO A 105 -12.83 7.32 -5.46
CA PRO A 105 -11.39 7.04 -5.58
C PRO A 105 -11.04 6.40 -6.94
N ALA A 106 -9.93 6.82 -7.53
CA ALA A 106 -9.42 6.30 -8.79
C ALA A 106 -9.12 4.79 -8.68
N ILE A 107 -8.65 4.37 -7.51
CA ILE A 107 -8.45 2.97 -7.13
C ILE A 107 -9.29 2.74 -5.86
N GLY A 108 -10.42 2.03 -6.01
CA GLY A 108 -11.40 1.84 -4.95
C GLY A 108 -11.81 0.38 -4.76
N SER A 109 -11.91 -0.08 -3.51
CA SER A 109 -12.45 -1.39 -3.16
C SER A 109 -13.89 -1.30 -2.61
N PRO A 110 -14.72 -2.36 -2.76
CA PRO A 110 -14.46 -3.60 -3.49
C PRO A 110 -14.46 -3.43 -5.03
N PRO A 111 -13.76 -4.31 -5.78
CA PRO A 111 -13.02 -5.49 -5.30
C PRO A 111 -11.64 -5.18 -4.73
N ALA A 112 -10.95 -6.17 -4.15
CA ALA A 112 -9.52 -6.08 -3.87
C ALA A 112 -8.69 -6.19 -5.16
N TYR A 113 -7.43 -5.77 -5.09
CA TYR A 113 -6.51 -5.76 -6.23
C TYR A 113 -5.19 -6.46 -5.93
N ARG A 114 -4.61 -7.10 -6.94
CA ARG A 114 -3.33 -7.78 -6.83
C ARG A 114 -2.20 -6.74 -6.89
N PRO A 115 -1.29 -6.72 -5.91
CA PRO A 115 -0.21 -5.74 -5.85
C PRO A 115 0.85 -5.94 -6.95
N ASN A 116 1.67 -4.92 -7.20
CA ASN A 116 2.78 -4.97 -8.16
C ASN A 116 3.83 -6.02 -7.78
N ASN A 117 4.19 -6.11 -6.50
CA ASN A 117 4.93 -7.24 -5.93
C ASN A 117 4.06 -7.98 -4.93
N LEU A 118 3.98 -9.29 -5.10
CA LEU A 118 3.13 -10.16 -4.29
C LEU A 118 3.51 -10.15 -2.80
N LEU A 119 2.50 -10.05 -1.94
CA LEU A 119 2.54 -10.05 -0.49
C LEU A 119 2.93 -11.42 0.11
N ASN A 120 2.80 -12.50 -0.64
CA ASN A 120 3.25 -13.85 -0.27
C ASN A 120 4.76 -13.92 -0.01
N GLY A 121 5.52 -12.88 -0.38
CA GLY A 121 6.91 -12.71 0.02
C GLY A 121 7.12 -12.64 1.54
N PHE A 122 6.09 -12.28 2.31
CA PHE A 122 6.11 -12.28 3.77
C PHE A 122 5.79 -13.67 4.37
N ASN A 123 5.31 -14.64 3.58
CA ASN A 123 4.95 -15.95 4.10
C ASN A 123 6.17 -16.68 4.68
N GLY A 124 5.97 -17.30 5.85
CA GLY A 124 7.03 -17.96 6.62
C GLY A 124 7.89 -17.02 7.46
N THR A 125 7.76 -15.69 7.29
CA THR A 125 8.41 -14.73 8.20
C THR A 125 7.70 -14.68 9.55
N GLN A 126 8.38 -14.16 10.57
CA GLN A 126 7.77 -13.82 11.85
C GLN A 126 6.85 -12.62 11.66
N MET A 127 5.63 -12.60 12.21
CA MET A 127 4.71 -11.45 12.13
C MET A 127 5.01 -10.34 13.14
N MET A 128 5.67 -10.70 14.26
CA MET A 128 6.02 -9.78 15.33
C MET A 128 7.01 -8.72 14.86
N GLY A 129 6.75 -7.46 15.22
CA GLY A 129 7.65 -6.34 14.98
C GLY A 129 7.01 -5.23 14.15
N ASN A 130 7.86 -4.38 13.60
CA ASN A 130 7.43 -3.21 12.83
C ASN A 130 7.14 -3.59 11.38
N TRP A 131 5.92 -3.30 10.95
CA TRP A 131 5.51 -3.23 9.55
C TRP A 131 5.59 -1.76 9.14
N ASN A 132 6.39 -1.47 8.12
CA ASN A 132 6.68 -0.12 7.69
C ASN A 132 6.07 0.09 6.31
N LEU A 133 5.21 1.09 6.17
CA LEU A 133 4.70 1.55 4.89
C LEU A 133 5.40 2.85 4.53
N VAL A 134 6.17 2.82 3.44
CA VAL A 134 6.77 3.99 2.82
C VAL A 134 5.91 4.36 1.61
N ILE A 135 5.68 5.66 1.45
CA ILE A 135 4.93 6.23 0.34
C ILE A 135 5.87 7.22 -0.35
N ASP A 136 5.98 7.11 -1.67
CA ASP A 136 6.63 8.08 -2.51
C ASP A 136 5.64 8.72 -3.47
N ASP A 137 5.93 9.96 -3.83
CA ASP A 137 5.27 10.69 -4.91
C ASP A 137 6.36 11.10 -5.90
N GLY A 138 6.32 10.50 -7.09
CA GLY A 138 7.29 10.70 -8.16
C GLY A 138 7.26 12.11 -8.76
N PHE A 139 6.23 12.92 -8.47
CA PHE A 139 6.05 14.25 -9.03
C PHE A 139 6.38 15.38 -8.04
N SER A 140 7.67 15.65 -7.87
CA SER A 140 8.22 16.68 -6.96
C SER A 140 7.72 18.11 -7.08
N ALA A 141 7.01 18.46 -8.14
CA ALA A 141 6.57 19.83 -8.39
C ALA A 141 5.12 20.10 -7.94
N GLY A 142 4.36 19.07 -7.54
CA GLY A 142 2.91 19.20 -7.32
C GLY A 142 2.28 18.02 -6.57
N ASP A 143 0.95 17.93 -6.72
CA ASP A 143 0.08 16.78 -6.39
C ASP A 143 0.10 16.20 -4.98
N ASN A 144 0.76 16.89 -4.04
CA ASN A 144 0.79 16.53 -2.61
C ASN A 144 -0.54 15.98 -2.08
N GLY A 145 -0.41 14.94 -1.26
CA GLY A 145 -1.54 14.22 -0.69
C GLY A 145 -1.41 13.98 0.81
N THR A 146 -2.22 13.06 1.29
CA THR A 146 -2.19 12.64 2.69
C THR A 146 -2.59 11.18 2.81
N LEU A 147 -1.75 10.36 3.44
CA LEU A 147 -2.13 9.04 3.91
C LEU A 147 -3.02 9.19 5.15
N LEU A 148 -4.30 8.86 5.00
CA LEU A 148 -5.30 8.95 6.05
C LEU A 148 -5.28 7.72 6.94
N GLN A 149 -5.22 6.52 6.34
CA GLN A 149 -5.21 5.25 7.04
C GLN A 149 -4.53 4.16 6.22
N TRP A 150 -3.93 3.20 6.91
CA TRP A 150 -3.65 1.89 6.33
C TRP A 150 -3.79 0.81 7.39
N CYS A 151 -4.02 -0.41 6.94
CA CYS A 151 -4.09 -1.59 7.79
C CYS A 151 -3.26 -2.73 7.19
N VAL A 152 -2.74 -3.60 8.06
CA VAL A 152 -2.26 -4.94 7.70
C VAL A 152 -3.19 -5.96 8.32
N GLU A 153 -3.72 -6.86 7.50
CA GLU A 153 -4.41 -8.07 7.92
C GLU A 153 -3.46 -9.25 7.68
N ILE A 154 -3.22 -10.06 8.71
CA ILE A 154 -2.24 -11.15 8.70
C ILE A 154 -2.91 -12.45 9.12
N ALA A 155 -2.96 -13.44 8.25
CA ALA A 155 -3.18 -14.81 8.66
C ALA A 155 -1.86 -15.43 9.14
N TRP A 156 -1.92 -16.27 10.17
CA TRP A 156 -0.71 -16.80 10.81
C TRP A 156 -0.90 -18.17 11.48
N GLN A 157 0.21 -18.81 11.87
CA GLN A 157 0.27 -20.06 12.65
C GLN A 157 1.31 -20.01 13.77
#